data_AF-A0A7I7XQE7-F1
#
_entry.id   AF-A0A7I7XQE7-F1
#
_cell.length_a   1.000
_cell.length_b   1.000
_cell.length_c   1.000
_cell.angle_alpha   90.00
_cell.angle_beta   90.00
_cell.angle_gamma   90.00
#
_symmetry.space_group_name_H-M   'P 1'
#
loop_
_entity.id
_entity.type
_entity.pdbx_description
1 polymer ?
#
loop_
_entity_poly.entity_id
_entity_poly.type
_entity_poly.pdbx_seq_one_letter_code
_entity_poly.pdbx_strand_id
1 'polypeptide(L)'
;MPTRSGFDAYDQYRLANGTPRYPQRPVLAGAAISQAVSGGGTHSGAITGKVIAVSSLLDADAFPWHADWYGRQVRSALGAGFEDTFRLWFTDHADHIAPGRTPRLIDYTGIVEQALRDVAAWAEHGRAPAPSTRYTVAGGQVEVAAAAAQRRGLQPKDDVTVDDRQSFTTTVGQPLRLDAEIAVPPGAGSVVDIAWNATGLGPFEPVQFTDSSRVSHTVTYSAPGTYYPAVRVSVQREADRRTPFARIETLGRMRIVVHP
;
A
#
# COMPACT_ATOMS: atom_id res chain seq x y z
N MET A 1 6.20 25.39 -11.21
CA MET A 1 6.87 24.18 -10.69
C MET A 1 7.79 24.56 -9.55
N PRO A 2 8.06 23.67 -8.58
CA PRO A 2 9.07 23.92 -7.56
C PRO A 2 10.45 24.17 -8.17
N THR A 3 11.18 25.16 -7.65
CA THR A 3 12.53 25.53 -8.11
C THR A 3 13.64 24.92 -7.24
N ARG A 4 13.32 24.49 -6.02
CA ARG A 4 14.25 23.73 -5.15
C ARG A 4 14.40 22.29 -5.63
N SER A 5 15.54 21.69 -5.30
CA SER A 5 15.83 20.28 -5.56
C SER A 5 14.96 19.32 -4.73
N GLY A 6 14.97 18.04 -5.13
CA GLY A 6 14.29 16.93 -4.46
C GLY A 6 12.91 16.58 -5.03
N PHE A 7 12.37 17.41 -5.93
CA PHE A 7 11.07 17.22 -6.59
C PHE A 7 11.23 16.56 -7.97
N ASP A 8 11.87 15.40 -7.98
CA ASP A 8 12.39 14.74 -9.17
C ASP A 8 11.26 14.25 -10.11
N ALA A 9 10.06 13.99 -9.56
CA ALA A 9 8.86 13.68 -10.34
C ALA A 9 8.50 14.78 -11.37
N TYR A 10 8.93 16.02 -11.11
CA TYR A 10 8.71 17.14 -12.03
C TYR A 10 9.81 17.29 -13.10
N ASP A 11 10.91 16.54 -13.05
CA ASP A 11 12.05 16.71 -13.97
C ASP A 11 11.68 16.44 -15.43
N GLN A 12 10.67 15.61 -15.67
CA GLN A 12 10.07 15.39 -17.00
C GLN A 12 9.55 16.68 -17.65
N TYR A 13 9.26 17.72 -16.86
CA TYR A 13 8.80 19.02 -17.33
C TYR A 13 9.91 20.08 -17.37
N ARG A 14 11.17 19.69 -17.16
CA ARG A 14 12.35 20.56 -17.25
C ARG A 14 13.13 20.26 -18.55
N LEU A 15 13.87 21.25 -19.01
CA LEU A 15 14.92 21.10 -20.02
C LEU A 15 16.22 20.61 -19.35
N ALA A 16 17.21 20.21 -20.15
CA ALA A 16 18.49 19.71 -19.63
C ALA A 16 19.25 20.75 -18.77
N ASN A 17 19.00 22.05 -18.98
CA ASN A 17 19.54 23.14 -18.18
C ASN A 17 18.69 23.47 -16.93
N GLY A 18 17.69 22.66 -16.60
CA GLY A 18 16.81 22.81 -15.45
C GLY A 18 15.67 23.83 -15.62
N THR A 19 15.60 24.57 -16.74
CA THR A 19 14.51 25.53 -16.95
C THR A 19 13.19 24.81 -17.32
N PRO A 20 12.02 25.39 -17.03
CA PRO A 20 10.75 24.77 -17.38
C PRO A 20 10.59 24.62 -18.91
N ARG A 21 10.14 23.44 -19.35
CA ARG A 21 9.81 23.18 -20.77
C ARG A 21 8.55 23.92 -21.23
N TYR A 22 7.62 24.17 -20.30
CA TYR A 22 6.31 24.76 -20.57
C TYR A 22 6.08 26.04 -19.75
N PRO A 23 5.19 26.95 -20.22
CA PRO A 23 4.81 28.15 -19.47
C PRO A 23 4.41 27.84 -18.02
N GLN A 24 4.82 28.70 -17.09
CA GLN A 24 4.52 28.55 -15.67
C GLN A 24 3.52 29.60 -15.22
N ARG A 25 2.59 29.22 -14.35
CA ARG A 25 1.74 30.20 -13.65
C ARG A 25 2.62 31.07 -12.73
N PRO A 26 2.31 32.36 -12.57
CA PRO A 26 3.09 33.27 -11.72
C PRO A 26 3.03 32.89 -10.24
N VAL A 27 1.99 32.16 -9.82
CA VAL A 27 1.78 31.72 -8.43
C VAL A 27 1.98 30.22 -8.31
N LEU A 28 2.87 29.80 -7.41
CA LEU A 28 3.06 28.40 -7.05
C LEU A 28 2.05 27.98 -5.97
N ALA A 29 0.81 27.72 -6.37
CA ALA A 29 -0.31 27.43 -5.45
C ALA A 29 -0.02 26.29 -4.45
N GLY A 30 0.72 25.26 -4.88
CA GLY A 30 1.06 24.12 -4.01
C GLY A 30 1.79 24.50 -2.73
N ALA A 31 2.67 25.52 -2.77
CA ALA A 31 3.40 25.97 -1.58
C ALA A 31 2.45 26.64 -0.57
N ALA A 32 1.55 27.51 -1.05
CA ALA A 32 0.56 28.18 -0.20
C ALA A 32 -0.44 27.19 0.41
N ILE A 33 -0.93 26.23 -0.39
CA ILE A 33 -1.82 25.15 0.09
C ILE A 33 -1.10 24.33 1.15
N SER A 34 0.13 23.86 0.87
CA SER A 34 0.93 23.08 1.82
C SER A 34 1.14 23.83 3.14
N GLN A 35 1.47 25.12 3.08
CA GLN A 35 1.66 25.94 4.28
C GLN A 35 0.37 26.05 5.09
N ALA A 36 -0.78 26.28 4.44
CA ALA A 36 -2.07 26.38 5.10
C ALA A 36 -2.49 25.06 5.76
N VAL A 37 -2.44 23.94 5.03
CA VAL A 37 -2.92 22.63 5.54
C VAL A 37 -2.00 22.04 6.60
N SER A 38 -0.71 22.35 6.58
CA SER A 38 0.26 21.88 7.57
C SER A 38 0.39 22.80 8.79
N GLY A 39 -0.43 23.86 8.90
CA GLY A 39 -0.32 24.83 10.00
C GLY A 39 1.04 25.55 10.05
N GLY A 40 1.67 25.77 8.88
CA GLY A 40 2.99 26.38 8.78
C GLY A 40 4.17 25.41 8.88
N GLY A 41 3.93 24.09 8.75
CA GLY A 41 4.98 23.08 8.73
C GLY A 41 6.09 23.38 7.70
N THR A 42 7.34 23.37 8.14
CA THR A 42 8.51 23.69 7.31
C THR A 42 8.99 22.52 6.45
N HIS A 43 8.54 21.30 6.78
CA HIS A 43 8.96 20.05 6.13
C HIS A 43 10.48 19.86 6.09
N SER A 44 11.19 20.38 7.10
CA SER A 44 12.66 20.29 7.20
C SER A 44 13.15 18.87 7.49
N GLY A 45 12.27 18.02 8.05
CA GLY A 45 12.62 16.68 8.51
C GLY A 45 13.30 16.65 9.88
N ALA A 46 13.57 17.80 10.50
CA ALA A 46 14.16 17.93 11.84
C ALA A 46 13.14 17.62 12.95
N ILE A 47 12.59 16.40 12.92
CA ILE A 47 11.66 15.90 13.93
C ILE A 47 12.40 15.52 15.22
N THR A 48 11.73 15.64 16.35
CA THR A 48 12.27 15.30 17.68
C THR A 48 11.59 14.09 18.32
N GLY A 49 10.42 13.68 17.79
CA GLY A 49 9.65 12.53 18.26
C GLY A 49 9.79 11.33 17.33
N LYS A 50 9.40 10.15 17.82
CA LYS A 50 9.25 8.95 17.00
C LYS A 50 8.08 9.16 16.03
N VAL A 51 8.28 8.81 14.76
CA VAL A 51 7.28 8.99 13.70
C VAL A 51 7.19 7.72 12.87
N ILE A 52 5.97 7.28 12.61
CA ILE A 52 5.64 6.28 11.59
C ILE A 52 4.73 6.96 10.58
N ALA A 53 5.25 7.20 9.38
CA ALA A 53 4.47 7.70 8.25
C ALA A 53 3.87 6.52 7.50
N VAL A 54 2.57 6.59 7.20
CA VAL A 54 1.84 5.61 6.38
C VAL A 54 1.42 6.31 5.09
N SER A 55 1.66 5.68 3.95
CA SER A 55 1.29 6.21 2.63
C SER A 55 0.75 5.11 1.72
N SER A 56 -0.30 5.41 0.97
CA SER A 56 -0.96 4.45 0.10
C SER A 56 -0.42 4.53 -1.33
N LEU A 57 -0.15 3.40 -1.97
CA LEU A 57 0.48 3.34 -3.31
C LEU A 57 -0.44 3.76 -4.45
N LEU A 58 -1.77 3.67 -4.27
CA LEU A 58 -2.76 4.11 -5.26
C LEU A 58 -3.44 5.42 -4.85
N ASP A 59 -2.85 6.19 -3.93
CA ASP A 59 -3.36 7.50 -3.53
C ASP A 59 -3.30 8.48 -4.70
N ALA A 60 -4.48 8.86 -5.20
CA ALA A 60 -4.62 9.78 -6.33
C ALA A 60 -4.63 11.27 -5.92
N ASP A 61 -4.79 11.56 -4.63
CA ASP A 61 -4.92 12.93 -4.10
C ASP A 61 -3.59 13.41 -3.48
N ALA A 62 -2.88 12.50 -2.80
CA ALA A 62 -1.60 12.70 -2.14
C ALA A 62 -0.60 11.62 -2.60
N PHE A 63 -0.02 11.84 -3.78
CA PHE A 63 0.85 10.86 -4.43
C PHE A 63 1.94 10.26 -3.51
N PRO A 64 2.19 8.94 -3.61
CA PRO A 64 3.06 8.23 -2.66
C PRO A 64 4.51 8.75 -2.63
N TRP A 65 5.00 9.31 -3.73
CA TRP A 65 6.35 9.88 -3.78
C TRP A 65 6.52 11.12 -2.88
N HIS A 66 5.43 11.77 -2.44
CA HIS A 66 5.50 12.82 -1.42
C HIS A 66 6.01 12.29 -0.08
N ALA A 67 5.63 11.06 0.29
CA ALA A 67 6.08 10.44 1.53
C ALA A 67 7.56 10.04 1.45
N ASP A 68 8.02 9.56 0.29
CA ASP A 68 9.45 9.39 0.00
C ASP A 68 10.21 10.71 0.16
N TRP A 69 9.72 11.77 -0.47
CA TRP A 69 10.34 13.09 -0.40
C TRP A 69 10.52 13.54 1.05
N TYR A 70 9.48 13.42 1.87
CA TYR A 70 9.58 13.80 3.29
C TYR A 70 10.52 12.87 4.05
N GLY A 71 10.50 11.56 3.78
CA GLY A 71 11.46 10.60 4.33
C GLY A 71 12.92 10.99 4.02
N ARG A 72 13.20 11.49 2.82
CA ARG A 72 14.54 12.03 2.45
C ARG A 72 14.90 13.29 3.23
N GLN A 73 13.94 14.18 3.50
CA GLN A 73 14.16 15.35 4.36
C GLN A 73 14.54 14.92 5.77
N VAL A 74 13.81 13.96 6.36
CA VAL A 74 14.09 13.43 7.70
C VAL A 74 15.45 12.72 7.73
N ARG A 75 15.79 11.93 6.70
CA ARG A 75 17.09 11.26 6.59
C ARG A 75 18.25 12.26 6.53
N SER A 76 18.08 13.33 5.76
CA SER A 76 19.06 14.42 5.67
C SER A 76 19.25 15.11 7.02
N ALA A 77 18.16 15.39 7.74
CA ALA A 77 18.20 16.10 9.02
C ALA A 77 18.76 15.26 10.18
N LEU A 78 18.43 13.97 10.25
CA LEU A 78 18.78 13.11 11.38
C LEU A 78 20.05 12.27 11.17
N GLY A 79 20.49 12.07 9.92
CA GLY A 79 21.64 11.24 9.60
C GLY A 79 21.52 9.82 10.17
N ALA A 80 22.47 9.43 11.02
CA ALA A 80 22.50 8.11 11.64
C ALA A 80 21.26 7.83 12.52
N GLY A 81 20.63 8.86 13.10
CA GLY A 81 19.44 8.71 13.94
C GLY A 81 18.14 8.47 13.17
N PHE A 82 18.17 8.43 11.84
CA PHE A 82 16.98 8.26 11.00
C PHE A 82 16.23 6.95 11.31
N GLU A 83 16.94 5.81 11.28
CA GLU A 83 16.31 4.51 11.52
C GLU A 83 15.94 4.31 13.00
N ASP A 84 16.38 5.18 13.90
CA ASP A 84 15.95 5.14 15.31
C ASP A 84 14.78 6.08 15.58
N THR A 85 14.33 6.89 14.61
CA THR A 85 13.32 7.93 14.84
C THR A 85 12.16 7.87 13.86
N PHE A 86 12.40 7.43 12.62
CA PHE A 86 11.42 7.48 11.54
C PHE A 86 11.19 6.11 10.89
N ARG A 87 9.93 5.82 10.57
CA ARG A 87 9.51 4.74 9.68
C ARG A 87 8.63 5.28 8.58
N LEU A 88 8.76 4.70 7.39
CA LEU A 88 7.82 4.89 6.29
C LEU A 88 7.26 3.54 5.87
N TRP A 89 5.95 3.37 5.99
CA TRP A 89 5.23 2.19 5.54
C TRP A 89 4.35 2.55 4.36
N PHE A 90 4.57 1.84 3.25
CA PHE A 90 3.68 1.90 2.11
C PHE A 90 2.64 0.79 2.17
N THR A 91 1.41 1.14 1.76
CA THR A 91 0.27 0.25 1.69
C THR A 91 -0.18 0.13 0.25
N ASP A 92 -0.09 -1.06 -0.32
CA ASP A 92 -0.59 -1.37 -1.66
C ASP A 92 -2.12 -1.48 -1.67
N HIS A 93 -2.72 -1.28 -2.83
CA HIS A 93 -4.17 -1.36 -3.05
C HIS A 93 -5.03 -0.43 -2.17
N ALA A 94 -4.46 0.64 -1.60
CA ALA A 94 -5.19 1.67 -0.86
C ALA A 94 -5.14 3.03 -1.58
N ASP A 95 -6.13 3.89 -1.33
CA ASP A 95 -6.25 5.27 -1.86
C ASP A 95 -6.30 6.28 -0.69
N HIS A 96 -6.49 7.57 -0.98
CA HIS A 96 -6.47 8.68 -0.03
C HIS A 96 -7.53 8.58 1.08
N ILE A 97 -8.74 8.17 0.71
CA ILE A 97 -9.91 8.14 1.60
C ILE A 97 -10.28 6.71 1.94
N ALA A 98 -10.43 6.46 3.25
CA ALA A 98 -11.02 5.25 3.82
C ALA A 98 -12.47 5.48 4.28
N PRO A 99 -13.32 4.43 4.38
CA PRO A 99 -13.04 3.04 3.99
C PRO A 99 -13.14 2.83 2.47
N GLY A 100 -12.63 1.68 1.99
CA GLY A 100 -12.46 1.35 0.57
C GLY A 100 -13.66 1.71 -0.32
N ARG A 101 -13.50 2.77 -1.13
CA ARG A 101 -14.55 3.31 -2.02
C ARG A 101 -15.07 2.30 -3.06
N THR A 102 -14.32 1.22 -3.29
CA THR A 102 -14.62 0.16 -4.26
C THR A 102 -14.05 -1.16 -3.76
N PRO A 103 -14.63 -2.33 -4.13
CA PRO A 103 -14.06 -3.65 -3.84
C PRO A 103 -12.64 -3.88 -4.39
N ARG A 104 -12.10 -2.94 -5.18
CA ARG A 104 -10.76 -2.98 -5.76
C ARG A 104 -9.69 -2.29 -4.91
N LEU A 105 -10.10 -1.71 -3.79
CA LEU A 105 -9.24 -1.06 -2.82
C LEU A 105 -9.47 -1.67 -1.43
N ILE A 106 -8.43 -1.70 -0.63
CA ILE A 106 -8.50 -2.10 0.78
C ILE A 106 -8.80 -0.90 1.68
N ASP A 107 -9.20 -1.20 2.92
CA ASP A 107 -9.22 -0.22 4.00
C ASP A 107 -7.84 -0.14 4.67
N TYR A 108 -7.19 1.03 4.59
CA TYR A 108 -5.88 1.25 5.22
C TYR A 108 -5.99 1.64 6.70
N THR A 109 -7.19 1.78 7.28
CA THR A 109 -7.38 2.20 8.67
C THR A 109 -6.63 1.30 9.65
N GLY A 110 -6.65 -0.02 9.42
CA GLY A 110 -5.99 -0.97 10.32
C GLY A 110 -4.46 -0.81 10.38
N ILE A 111 -3.79 -0.39 9.30
CA ILE A 111 -2.34 -0.12 9.36
C ILE A 111 -2.04 1.18 10.13
N VAL A 112 -2.94 2.18 10.07
CA VAL A 112 -2.81 3.43 10.85
C VAL A 112 -3.02 3.13 12.34
N GLU A 113 -4.01 2.32 12.67
CA GLU A 113 -4.26 1.86 14.03
C GLU A 113 -3.09 1.06 14.60
N GLN A 114 -2.44 0.24 13.77
CA GLN A 114 -1.22 -0.46 14.19
C GLN A 114 -0.05 0.51 14.33
N ALA A 115 0.12 1.47 13.41
CA ALA A 115 1.15 2.50 13.50
C ALA A 115 1.03 3.34 14.78
N LEU A 116 -0.19 3.66 15.21
CA LEU A 116 -0.44 4.37 16.47
C LEU A 116 0.05 3.56 17.69
N ARG A 117 -0.26 2.26 17.74
CA ARG A 117 0.21 1.36 18.81
C ARG A 117 1.74 1.27 18.80
N ASP A 118 2.31 1.20 17.62
CA ASP A 118 3.73 0.98 17.40
C ASP A 118 4.57 2.21 17.74
N VAL A 119 4.09 3.41 17.40
CA VAL A 119 4.78 4.66 17.77
C VAL A 119 4.71 4.90 19.28
N ALA A 120 3.59 4.56 19.93
CA ALA A 120 3.46 4.65 21.38
C ALA A 120 4.44 3.69 22.08
N ALA A 121 4.44 2.41 21.70
CA ALA A 121 5.38 1.43 22.26
C ALA A 121 6.85 1.80 21.99
N TRP A 122 7.14 2.43 20.84
CA TRP A 122 8.48 2.89 20.52
C TRP A 122 8.92 4.07 21.40
N ALA A 123 8.04 5.06 21.58
CA ALA A 123 8.34 6.27 22.36
C ALA A 123 8.38 5.99 23.87
N GLU A 124 7.46 5.17 24.38
CA GLU A 124 7.25 4.97 25.81
C GLU A 124 8.08 3.81 26.38
N HIS A 125 8.38 2.81 25.55
CA HIS A 125 8.98 1.55 26.00
C HIS A 125 10.20 1.13 25.18
N GLY A 126 10.66 1.95 24.24
CA GLY A 126 11.82 1.65 23.39
C GLY A 126 11.62 0.45 22.47
N ARG A 127 10.38 -0.02 22.28
CA ARG A 127 10.08 -1.16 21.42
C ARG A 127 9.99 -0.71 19.97
N ALA A 128 11.08 -0.92 19.24
CA ALA A 128 11.16 -0.50 17.84
C ALA A 128 10.07 -1.18 16.99
N PRO A 129 9.40 -0.43 16.09
CA PRO A 129 8.41 -0.98 15.18
C PRO A 129 9.09 -1.68 13.99
N ALA A 130 8.29 -2.34 13.15
CA ALA A 130 8.80 -2.97 11.92
C ALA A 130 9.59 -1.95 11.07
N PRO A 131 10.69 -2.36 10.41
CA PRO A 131 11.46 -1.48 9.53
C PRO A 131 10.60 -0.85 8.44
N SER A 132 11.05 0.29 7.92
CA SER A 132 10.41 0.95 6.77
C SER A 132 10.24 -0.02 5.60
N THR A 133 9.17 0.15 4.84
CA THR A 133 8.95 -0.58 3.59
C THR A 133 10.16 -0.40 2.69
N ARG A 134 10.59 -1.47 2.02
CA ARG A 134 11.66 -1.41 1.03
C ARG A 134 11.07 -1.07 -0.33
N TYR A 135 11.52 0.04 -0.92
CA TYR A 135 11.01 0.56 -2.18
C TYR A 135 12.10 1.27 -3.00
N THR A 136 11.80 1.51 -4.27
CA THR A 136 12.51 2.42 -5.18
C THR A 136 11.55 3.48 -5.70
N VAL A 137 12.09 4.61 -6.16
CA VAL A 137 11.30 5.65 -6.84
C VAL A 137 11.84 5.81 -8.26
N ALA A 138 10.98 5.62 -9.26
CA ALA A 138 11.33 5.73 -10.67
C ALA A 138 10.28 6.59 -11.38
N GLY A 139 10.68 7.73 -11.94
CA GLY A 139 9.75 8.60 -12.69
C GLY A 139 8.55 9.12 -11.89
N GLY A 140 8.67 9.21 -10.56
CA GLY A 140 7.56 9.57 -9.66
C GLY A 140 6.69 8.39 -9.21
N GLN A 141 6.96 7.17 -9.69
CA GLN A 141 6.32 5.95 -9.22
C GLN A 141 7.11 5.38 -8.03
N VAL A 142 6.40 5.04 -6.95
CA VAL A 142 6.96 4.23 -5.86
C VAL A 142 6.74 2.76 -6.18
N GLU A 143 7.81 1.98 -6.19
CA GLU A 143 7.81 0.55 -6.47
C GLU A 143 8.28 -0.20 -5.23
N VAL A 144 7.42 -1.03 -4.65
CA VAL A 144 7.75 -1.87 -3.49
C VAL A 144 8.31 -3.22 -3.93
N ALA A 145 9.10 -3.87 -3.08
CA ALA A 145 9.61 -5.20 -3.39
C ALA A 145 8.47 -6.21 -3.64
N ALA A 146 8.65 -7.05 -4.66
CA ALA A 146 7.65 -8.02 -5.08
C ALA A 146 7.44 -9.15 -4.06
N ALA A 147 8.47 -9.57 -3.32
CA ALA A 147 8.33 -10.61 -2.29
C ALA A 147 8.00 -10.00 -0.92
N ALA A 148 7.01 -10.55 -0.20
CA ALA A 148 6.59 -10.05 1.13
C ALA A 148 7.75 -9.98 2.12
N ALA A 149 8.60 -11.02 2.18
CA ALA A 149 9.76 -11.07 3.06
C ALA A 149 10.78 -9.95 2.78
N GLN A 150 10.85 -9.47 1.53
CA GLN A 150 11.74 -8.38 1.12
C GLN A 150 11.07 -6.99 1.26
N ARG A 151 9.73 -6.95 1.28
CA ARG A 151 8.94 -5.72 1.33
C ARG A 151 9.10 -4.98 2.66
N ARG A 152 9.41 -5.69 3.75
CA ARG A 152 9.42 -5.13 5.13
C ARG A 152 8.06 -4.49 5.46
N GLY A 153 7.99 -3.61 6.45
CA GLY A 153 6.72 -3.07 6.93
C GLY A 153 5.82 -4.18 7.48
N LEU A 154 4.49 -3.96 7.40
CA LEU A 154 3.51 -4.84 8.02
C LEU A 154 2.45 -5.38 7.06
N GLN A 155 2.33 -4.83 5.85
CA GLN A 155 1.30 -5.29 4.93
C GLN A 155 1.61 -6.71 4.43
N PRO A 156 0.68 -7.67 4.58
CA PRO A 156 0.80 -8.97 3.94
C PRO A 156 0.82 -8.84 2.42
N LYS A 157 1.20 -9.92 1.73
CA LYS A 157 1.08 -10.03 0.28
C LYS A 157 0.30 -11.28 -0.07
N ASP A 158 -0.50 -11.17 -1.11
CA ASP A 158 -1.24 -12.26 -1.72
C ASP A 158 -1.16 -12.20 -3.25
N ASP A 159 -0.89 -13.34 -3.87
CA ASP A 159 -0.87 -13.51 -5.33
C ASP A 159 -1.93 -14.54 -5.73
N VAL A 160 -2.78 -14.19 -6.71
CA VAL A 160 -3.85 -15.07 -7.20
C VAL A 160 -3.46 -15.65 -8.56
N THR A 161 -3.63 -16.96 -8.73
CA THR A 161 -3.30 -17.68 -9.95
C THR A 161 -4.36 -18.71 -10.34
N VAL A 162 -4.35 -19.10 -11.62
CA VAL A 162 -4.98 -20.33 -12.13
C VAL A 162 -3.93 -21.09 -12.91
N ASP A 163 -3.69 -22.35 -12.55
CA ASP A 163 -2.59 -23.17 -13.11
C ASP A 163 -1.24 -22.41 -13.08
N ASP A 164 -0.91 -21.79 -11.93
CA ASP A 164 0.29 -20.97 -11.71
C ASP A 164 0.45 -19.75 -12.64
N ARG A 165 -0.64 -19.34 -13.32
CA ARG A 165 -0.67 -18.14 -14.20
C ARG A 165 -1.41 -16.98 -13.55
N GLN A 166 -0.87 -15.77 -13.70
CA GLN A 166 -1.46 -14.50 -13.21
C GLN A 166 -2.55 -13.91 -14.13
N SER A 167 -2.80 -14.54 -15.27
CA SER A 167 -3.93 -14.22 -16.14
C SER A 167 -4.38 -15.47 -16.88
N PHE A 168 -5.68 -15.57 -17.15
CA PHE A 168 -6.26 -16.77 -17.74
C PHE A 168 -7.34 -16.44 -18.77
N THR A 169 -7.50 -17.32 -19.75
CA THR A 169 -8.58 -17.25 -20.74
C THR A 169 -9.34 -18.57 -20.74
N THR A 170 -10.67 -18.52 -20.65
CA THR A 170 -11.55 -19.70 -20.62
C THR A 170 -12.83 -19.46 -21.43
N THR A 171 -13.74 -20.45 -21.46
CA THR A 171 -15.10 -20.33 -22.01
C THR A 171 -16.16 -20.37 -20.92
N VAL A 172 -17.38 -19.94 -21.25
CA VAL A 172 -18.53 -19.96 -20.33
C VAL A 172 -18.76 -21.38 -19.79
N GLY A 173 -19.09 -21.46 -18.50
CA GLY A 173 -19.44 -22.71 -17.82
C GLY A 173 -18.25 -23.58 -17.41
N GLN A 174 -17.02 -23.24 -17.80
CA GLN A 174 -15.83 -23.95 -17.34
C GLN A 174 -15.49 -23.59 -15.88
N PRO A 175 -15.47 -24.56 -14.95
CA PRO A 175 -15.01 -24.32 -13.59
C PRO A 175 -13.51 -24.02 -13.56
N LEU A 176 -13.13 -22.95 -12.86
CA LEU A 176 -11.74 -22.56 -12.65
C LEU A 176 -11.42 -22.60 -11.16
N ARG A 177 -10.32 -23.26 -10.80
CA ARG A 177 -9.75 -23.20 -9.46
C ARG A 177 -8.79 -22.02 -9.38
N LEU A 178 -9.15 -21.02 -8.60
CA LEU A 178 -8.26 -19.94 -8.18
C LEU A 178 -7.43 -20.44 -7.00
N ASP A 179 -6.13 -20.20 -7.03
CA ASP A 179 -5.23 -20.40 -5.90
C ASP A 179 -4.66 -19.05 -5.47
N ALA A 180 -4.72 -18.76 -4.17
CA ALA A 180 -4.04 -17.63 -3.56
C ALA A 180 -2.90 -18.11 -2.68
N GLU A 181 -1.70 -17.60 -2.95
CA GLU A 181 -0.53 -17.77 -2.08
C GLU A 181 -0.37 -16.51 -1.22
N ILE A 182 -0.25 -16.70 0.10
CA ILE A 182 -0.31 -15.63 1.09
C ILE A 182 0.99 -15.64 1.90
N ALA A 183 1.66 -14.50 1.94
CA ALA A 183 2.89 -14.31 2.69
C ALA A 183 2.75 -13.15 3.69
N VAL A 184 2.95 -13.45 4.98
CA VAL A 184 2.87 -12.48 6.08
C VAL A 184 4.28 -12.04 6.49
N PRO A 185 4.61 -10.74 6.48
CA PRO A 185 5.93 -10.29 6.91
C PRO A 185 6.12 -10.46 8.43
N PRO A 186 7.38 -10.63 8.90
CA PRO A 186 7.68 -10.72 10.32
C PRO A 186 7.12 -9.52 11.10
N GLY A 187 6.49 -9.79 12.24
CA GLY A 187 5.91 -8.75 13.11
C GLY A 187 4.51 -8.26 12.72
N ALA A 188 3.94 -8.71 11.59
CA ALA A 188 2.56 -8.39 11.21
C ALA A 188 1.50 -9.27 11.89
N GLY A 189 1.90 -10.38 12.50
CA GLY A 189 1.02 -11.29 13.22
C GLY A 189 0.56 -12.46 12.39
N SER A 190 -0.74 -12.77 12.47
CA SER A 190 -1.36 -13.92 11.83
C SER A 190 -2.57 -13.52 11.01
N VAL A 191 -2.87 -14.33 9.99
CA VAL A 191 -4.09 -14.16 9.19
C VAL A 191 -5.31 -14.43 10.08
N VAL A 192 -6.21 -13.45 10.13
CA VAL A 192 -7.46 -13.51 10.91
C VAL A 192 -8.71 -13.59 10.04
N ASP A 193 -8.62 -13.18 8.78
CA ASP A 193 -9.72 -13.22 7.82
C ASP A 193 -9.19 -13.44 6.40
N ILE A 194 -9.91 -14.23 5.61
CA ILE A 194 -9.72 -14.42 4.18
C ILE A 194 -11.11 -14.38 3.54
N ALA A 195 -11.28 -13.57 2.50
CA ALA A 195 -12.53 -13.48 1.79
C ALA A 195 -12.32 -13.38 0.28
N TRP A 196 -13.21 -13.98 -0.50
CA TRP A 196 -13.14 -14.00 -1.95
C TRP A 196 -14.23 -13.14 -2.59
N ASN A 197 -13.85 -12.42 -3.63
CA ASN A 197 -14.75 -11.76 -4.56
C ASN A 197 -14.57 -12.41 -5.94
N ALA A 198 -15.52 -13.25 -6.35
CA ALA A 198 -15.38 -14.05 -7.56
C ALA A 198 -15.39 -13.24 -8.87
N THR A 199 -15.86 -12.00 -8.85
CA THR A 199 -16.03 -11.18 -10.07
C THR A 199 -15.16 -9.92 -10.10
N GLY A 200 -14.74 -9.43 -8.93
CA GLY A 200 -14.06 -8.15 -8.74
C GLY A 200 -14.99 -6.95 -8.59
N LEU A 201 -16.31 -7.19 -8.57
CA LEU A 201 -17.36 -6.18 -8.41
C LEU A 201 -18.39 -6.57 -7.33
N GLY A 202 -18.41 -7.84 -6.91
CA GLY A 202 -19.34 -8.35 -5.90
C GLY A 202 -18.88 -8.09 -4.47
N PRO A 203 -19.61 -8.61 -3.47
CA PRO A 203 -19.14 -8.66 -2.10
C PRO A 203 -17.93 -9.60 -1.95
N PHE A 204 -17.20 -9.41 -0.85
CA PHE A 204 -16.21 -10.38 -0.39
C PHE A 204 -16.88 -11.39 0.53
N GLU A 205 -16.85 -12.66 0.15
CA GLU A 205 -17.41 -13.78 0.91
C GLU A 205 -16.32 -14.42 1.76
N PRO A 206 -16.42 -14.40 3.10
CA PRO A 206 -15.43 -15.01 3.98
C PRO A 206 -15.32 -16.52 3.77
N VAL A 207 -14.11 -17.05 3.90
CA VAL A 207 -13.85 -18.48 3.85
C VAL A 207 -13.21 -19.00 5.13
N GLN A 208 -13.53 -20.24 5.47
CA GLN A 208 -12.81 -20.95 6.52
C GLN A 208 -11.47 -21.45 5.98
N PHE A 209 -10.44 -21.38 6.81
CA PHE A 209 -9.10 -21.86 6.47
C PHE A 209 -8.45 -22.50 7.69
N THR A 210 -7.69 -23.57 7.45
CA THR A 210 -6.80 -24.21 8.43
C THR A 210 -5.36 -23.81 8.16
N ASP A 211 -4.95 -23.87 6.91
CA ASP A 211 -3.71 -23.29 6.39
C ASP A 211 -4.02 -21.94 5.74
N SER A 212 -3.40 -20.88 6.24
CA SER A 212 -3.56 -19.53 5.72
C SER A 212 -2.49 -19.15 4.69
N SER A 213 -1.51 -20.01 4.43
CA SER A 213 -0.44 -19.74 3.46
C SER A 213 -0.88 -20.00 2.02
N ARG A 214 -1.85 -20.90 1.83
CA ARG A 214 -2.47 -21.17 0.54
C ARG A 214 -3.95 -21.49 0.69
N VAL A 215 -4.79 -20.79 -0.05
CA VAL A 215 -6.25 -21.04 -0.09
C VAL A 215 -6.73 -21.11 -1.53
N SER A 216 -7.76 -21.91 -1.76
CA SER A 216 -8.34 -22.11 -3.09
C SER A 216 -9.82 -21.75 -3.12
N HIS A 217 -10.28 -21.25 -4.26
CA HIS A 217 -11.68 -20.95 -4.51
C HIS A 217 -12.05 -21.32 -5.95
N THR A 218 -13.13 -22.08 -6.13
CA THR A 218 -13.60 -22.46 -7.47
C THR A 218 -14.68 -21.49 -7.93
N VAL A 219 -14.49 -20.93 -9.12
CA VAL A 219 -15.44 -20.02 -9.78
C VAL A 219 -15.89 -20.59 -11.12
N THR A 220 -17.15 -20.34 -11.47
CA THR A 220 -17.69 -20.64 -12.81
C THR A 220 -18.41 -19.39 -13.31
N TYR A 221 -18.04 -18.92 -14.50
CA TYR A 221 -18.66 -17.74 -15.11
C TYR A 221 -19.75 -18.16 -16.09
N SER A 222 -20.95 -17.60 -15.91
CA SER A 222 -22.14 -17.89 -16.75
C SER A 222 -22.28 -16.97 -17.96
N ALA A 223 -21.40 -15.97 -18.11
CA ALA A 223 -21.43 -15.02 -19.21
C ALA A 223 -20.01 -14.70 -19.71
N PRO A 224 -19.84 -14.37 -21.00
CA PRO A 224 -18.58 -13.84 -21.50
C PRO A 224 -18.24 -12.49 -20.87
N GLY A 225 -16.95 -12.20 -20.71
CA GLY A 225 -16.51 -10.94 -20.13
C GLY A 225 -15.06 -10.95 -19.66
N THR A 226 -14.62 -9.82 -19.11
CA THR A 226 -13.36 -9.75 -18.34
C THR A 226 -13.70 -9.61 -16.87
N TYR A 227 -13.26 -10.57 -16.07
CA TYR A 227 -13.43 -10.62 -14.62
C TYR A 227 -12.10 -10.37 -13.93
N TYR A 228 -12.19 -9.80 -12.73
CA TYR A 228 -11.04 -9.60 -11.86
C TYR A 228 -11.32 -10.24 -10.50
N PRO A 229 -11.42 -11.58 -10.41
CA PRO A 229 -11.57 -12.22 -9.11
C PRO A 229 -10.45 -11.78 -8.18
N ALA A 230 -10.80 -11.56 -6.93
CA ALA A 230 -9.90 -11.07 -5.93
C ALA A 230 -10.05 -11.84 -4.62
N VAL A 231 -8.95 -11.93 -3.88
CA VAL A 231 -8.93 -12.38 -2.50
C VAL A 231 -8.50 -11.19 -1.65
N ARG A 232 -9.16 -11.00 -0.52
CA ARG A 232 -8.74 -10.05 0.50
C ARG A 232 -8.31 -10.83 1.72
N VAL A 233 -7.16 -10.48 2.26
CA VAL A 233 -6.58 -11.12 3.44
C VAL A 233 -6.34 -10.05 4.50
N SER A 234 -6.77 -10.32 5.73
CA SER A 234 -6.48 -9.48 6.88
C SER A 234 -5.53 -10.19 7.84
N VAL A 235 -4.47 -9.49 8.25
CA VAL A 235 -3.60 -9.92 9.36
C VAL A 235 -3.82 -9.04 10.58
N GLN A 236 -3.67 -9.63 11.76
CA GLN A 236 -3.76 -8.93 13.03
C GLN A 236 -2.66 -9.45 13.96
N ARG A 237 -1.97 -8.54 14.65
CA ARG A 237 -0.72 -8.84 15.36
C ARG A 237 -0.86 -9.88 16.47
N GLU A 238 -1.91 -9.76 17.28
CA GLU A 238 -2.24 -10.65 18.40
C GLU A 238 -3.11 -11.85 17.99
N ALA A 239 -3.36 -12.03 16.69
CA ALA A 239 -4.23 -13.06 16.14
C ALA A 239 -5.69 -13.03 16.67
N ASP A 240 -6.17 -11.89 17.16
CA ASP A 240 -7.56 -11.77 17.63
C ASP A 240 -8.52 -11.63 16.43
N ARG A 241 -9.24 -12.72 16.14
CA ARG A 241 -10.23 -12.76 15.05
C ARG A 241 -11.50 -11.93 15.34
N ARG A 242 -11.71 -11.48 16.58
CA ARG A 242 -12.92 -10.77 17.00
C ARG A 242 -12.75 -9.26 17.01
N THR A 243 -11.55 -8.76 17.24
CA THR A 243 -11.31 -7.30 17.24
C THR A 243 -11.49 -6.73 15.84
N PRO A 244 -12.21 -5.61 15.66
CA PRO A 244 -12.23 -4.91 14.37
C PRO A 244 -10.94 -4.11 14.13
N PHE A 245 -10.15 -3.87 15.17
CA PHE A 245 -9.02 -2.95 15.15
C PHE A 245 -7.72 -3.62 14.71
N ALA A 246 -6.82 -2.81 14.12
CA ALA A 246 -5.49 -3.16 13.67
C ALA A 246 -5.46 -4.36 12.71
N ARG A 247 -6.52 -4.50 11.89
CA ARG A 247 -6.58 -5.46 10.79
C ARG A 247 -5.90 -4.88 9.55
N ILE A 248 -4.71 -5.35 9.26
CA ILE A 248 -3.96 -4.89 8.10
C ILE A 248 -4.37 -5.73 6.89
N GLU A 249 -4.97 -5.07 5.90
CA GLU A 249 -5.48 -5.72 4.70
C GLU A 249 -4.45 -5.78 3.57
N THR A 250 -4.59 -6.79 2.71
CA THR A 250 -4.01 -6.86 1.37
C THR A 250 -5.08 -7.35 0.38
N LEU A 251 -4.82 -7.15 -0.91
CA LEU A 251 -5.73 -7.54 -1.99
C LEU A 251 -4.95 -8.13 -3.16
N GLY A 252 -5.12 -9.42 -3.38
CA GLY A 252 -4.63 -10.14 -4.54
C GLY A 252 -5.75 -10.25 -5.58
N ARG A 253 -5.41 -10.08 -6.86
CA ARG A 253 -6.36 -10.22 -7.97
C ARG A 253 -5.67 -10.68 -9.24
N MET A 254 -6.43 -11.30 -10.13
CA MET A 254 -5.95 -11.69 -11.45
C MET A 254 -6.96 -11.33 -12.54
N ARG A 255 -6.51 -11.27 -13.80
CA ARG A 255 -7.39 -11.03 -14.95
C ARG A 255 -7.85 -12.36 -15.55
N ILE A 256 -9.16 -12.55 -15.68
CA ILE A 256 -9.74 -13.69 -16.39
C ILE A 256 -10.59 -13.18 -17.56
N VAL A 257 -10.35 -13.70 -18.76
CA VAL A 257 -11.17 -13.44 -19.95
C VAL A 257 -12.01 -14.68 -20.24
N VAL A 258 -13.33 -14.50 -20.31
CA VAL A 258 -14.30 -15.57 -20.58
C VAL A 258 -14.90 -15.33 -21.95
N HIS A 259 -14.73 -16.31 -22.84
CA HIS A 259 -15.34 -16.34 -24.17
C HIS A 259 -16.65 -17.15 -24.14
N PRO A 260 -17.53 -16.98 -25.16
CA PRO A 260 -18.71 -17.81 -25.33
C PRO A 260 -18.41 -19.32 -25.28
#